data_AF-A0A2S6UFU2-F1
#
_entry.id   AF-A0A2S6UFU2-F1
#
_cell.length_a   1.000
_cell.length_b   1.000
_cell.length_c   1.000
_cell.angle_alpha   90.00
_cell.angle_beta   90.00
_cell.angle_gamma   90.00
#
_symmetry.space_group_name_H-M   'P 1'
#
loop_
_entity.id
_entity.type
_entity.pdbx_description
1 polymer ?
#
loop_
_entity_poly.entity_id
_entity_poly.type
_entity_poly.pdbx_seq_one_letter_code
_entity_poly.pdbx_strand_id
1 'polypeptide(L)' 'AGLYERVLKEVERPLIALTLQATRGNQIRAAEVLGLNRNTLRKKIRKLDIPVVRSSK' A
#
# COMPACT_ATOMS: atom_id res chain seq x y z
N ALA A 1 -23.61 -5.83 7.89
CA ALA A 1 -22.28 -5.88 8.54
C ALA A 1 -21.23 -5.49 7.50
N GLY A 2 -20.37 -4.52 7.78
CA GLY A 2 -19.44 -3.96 6.78
C GLY A 2 -18.69 -2.70 7.21
N LEU A 3 -19.02 -2.14 8.38
CA LEU A 3 -18.35 -0.97 8.93
C LEU A 3 -16.85 -1.21 9.13
N TYR A 4 -16.45 -2.36 9.68
CA TYR A 4 -15.04 -2.70 9.87
C TYR A 4 -14.26 -2.68 8.55
N GLU A 5 -14.74 -3.36 7.52
CA GLU A 5 -14.08 -3.39 6.21
C GLU A 5 -14.02 -1.99 5.57
N ARG A 6 -15.05 -1.17 5.75
CA ARG A 6 -15.07 0.21 5.25
C ARG A 6 -14.01 1.05 5.95
N VAL A 7 -13.98 1.03 7.28
CA VAL A 7 -12.97 1.77 8.08
C VAL A 7 -11.57 1.28 7.73
N LEU A 8 -11.36 -0.03 7.64
CA LEU A 8 -10.06 -0.60 7.29
C LEU A 8 -9.60 -0.14 5.90
N LYS A 9 -10.51 -0.10 4.91
CA LYS A 9 -10.19 0.40 3.56
C LYS A 9 -9.79 1.89 3.57
N GLU A 10 -10.53 2.72 4.30
CA GLU A 10 -10.25 4.16 4.41
C GLU A 10 -8.92 4.45 5.10
N VAL A 11 -8.47 3.59 6.02
CA VAL A 11 -7.18 3.75 6.71
C VAL A 11 -6.02 3.15 5.89
N GLU A 12 -6.18 1.93 5.37
CA GLU A 12 -5.10 1.23 4.67
C GLU A 12 -4.69 1.91 3.36
N ARG A 13 -5.66 2.45 2.61
CA ARG A 13 -5.39 3.07 1.30
C ARG A 13 -4.42 4.26 1.39
N PRO A 14 -4.66 5.30 2.21
CA PRO A 14 -3.71 6.40 2.36
C PRO A 14 -2.39 5.96 3.01
N LEU A 15 -2.41 5.07 4.00
CA LEU A 15 -1.19 4.57 4.64
C LEU A 15 -0.23 3.92 3.62
N ILE A 16 -0.75 3.03 2.78
CA ILE A 16 0.04 2.34 1.76
C ILE A 16 0.48 3.31 0.66
N ALA A 17 -0.40 4.20 0.20
CA ALA A 17 -0.08 5.17 -0.85
C ALA A 17 1.05 6.13 -0.42
N LEU A 18 0.96 6.69 0.78
CA LEU A 18 1.99 7.58 1.35
C LEU A 18 3.31 6.85 1.55
N THR A 19 3.28 5.59 2.01
CA THR A 19 4.50 4.82 2.20
C THR A 19 5.16 4.50 0.85
N LEU A 20 4.38 4.18 -0.18
CA LEU A 20 4.91 4.01 -1.54
C LEU A 20 5.51 5.30 -2.10
N GLN A 21 4.88 6.44 -1.86
CA GLN A 21 5.43 7.74 -2.26
C GLN A 21 6.76 8.02 -1.56
N ALA A 22 6.83 7.80 -0.24
CA ALA A 22 8.04 7.97 0.55
C ALA A 22 9.19 7.05 0.09
N THR A 23 8.87 5.86 -0.42
CA THR A 23 9.86 4.92 -0.96
C THR A 23 10.03 4.99 -2.48
N ARG A 24 9.48 6.02 -3.15
CA ARG A 24 9.55 6.23 -4.61
C ARG A 24 9.06 5.02 -5.43
N GLY A 25 7.97 4.41 -4.98
CA GLY A 25 7.35 3.24 -5.61
C GLY A 25 8.09 1.92 -5.36
N ASN A 26 9.13 1.90 -4.53
CA ASN A 26 9.83 0.66 -4.17
C ASN A 26 9.00 -0.15 -3.16
N GLN A 27 8.33 -1.19 -3.68
CA GLN A 27 7.46 -2.06 -2.89
C GLN A 27 8.21 -2.93 -1.87
N ILE A 28 9.50 -3.21 -2.07
CA ILE A 28 10.29 -3.96 -1.09
C ILE A 28 10.50 -3.09 0.15
N ARG A 29 11.04 -1.88 -0.07
CA ARG A 29 11.25 -0.90 1.02
C ARG A 29 9.94 -0.48 1.68
N ALA A 30 8.87 -0.29 0.91
CA ALA A 30 7.56 0.04 1.48
C ALA A 30 7.03 -1.08 2.39
N ALA A 31 7.24 -2.33 2.01
CA ALA A 31 6.82 -3.48 2.81
C ALA A 31 7.64 -3.61 4.10
N GLU A 32 8.94 -3.31 4.04
CA GLU A 32 9.82 -3.23 5.22
C GLU A 32 9.36 -2.13 6.19
N VAL A 33 9.08 -0.91 5.69
CA VAL A 33 8.59 0.21 6.52
C VAL A 33 7.25 -0.12 7.19
N LEU A 34 6.36 -0.81 6.48
CA LEU A 34 5.05 -1.22 7.02
C LEU A 34 5.11 -2.50 7.85
N GLY A 35 6.28 -3.14 7.98
CA GLY A 35 6.45 -4.38 8.76
C GLY A 35 5.67 -5.57 8.21
N LEU A 36 5.49 -5.66 6.89
CA LEU A 36 4.68 -6.70 6.26
C LEU A 36 5.38 -7.38 5.08
N ASN A 37 4.92 -8.58 4.72
CA ASN A 37 5.46 -9.29 3.57
C ASN A 37 5.17 -8.54 2.26
N ARG A 38 6.16 -8.37 1.38
CA ARG A 38 6.01 -7.72 0.06
C ARG A 38 4.86 -8.29 -0.77
N ASN A 39 4.60 -9.59 -0.71
CA ASN A 39 3.48 -10.22 -1.41
C ASN A 39 2.13 -9.76 -0.84
N THR A 40 2.04 -9.57 0.48
CA THR A 40 0.87 -8.98 1.14
C THR A 40 0.67 -7.54 0.71
N LEU A 41 1.75 -6.73 0.66
CA LEU A 41 1.69 -5.36 0.14
C LEU A 41 1.11 -5.34 -1.28
N ARG A 42 1.65 -6.17 -2.17
CA ARG A 42 1.22 -6.26 -3.57
C ARG A 42 -0.26 -6.65 -3.69
N LYS A 43 -0.75 -7.58 -2.86
CA LYS A 43 -2.17 -7.95 -2.82
C LYS A 43 -3.03 -6.76 -2.36
N LYS A 44 -2.62 -6.04 -1.30
CA LYS A 44 -3.33 -4.86 -0.79
C LYS A 44 -3.38 -3.72 -1.80
N ILE A 45 -2.26 -3.41 -2.47
CA ILE A 45 -2.19 -2.41 -3.56
C ILE A 45 -3.25 -2.69 -4.63
N ARG A 46 -3.35 -3.94 -5.08
CA ARG A 46 -4.35 -4.36 -6.07
C ARG A 46 -5.77 -4.28 -5.53
N LYS A 47 -6.01 -4.77 -4.30
CA LYS A 47 -7.35 -4.75 -3.66
C LYS A 47 -7.87 -3.32 -3.46
N LEU A 48 -6.97 -2.38 -3.15
CA LEU A 48 -7.28 -0.99 -2.81
C LEU A 48 -7.15 -0.03 -4.01
N ASP A 49 -6.80 -0.56 -5.19
CA ASP A 49 -6.57 0.17 -6.43
C ASP A 49 -5.65 1.39 -6.24
N ILE A 50 -4.46 1.12 -5.69
CA ILE A 50 -3.47 2.17 -5.40
C ILE A 50 -2.54 2.31 -6.61
N PRO A 51 -2.47 3.51 -7.24
CA PRO A 51 -1.57 3.73 -8.35
C PRO A 51 -0.12 3.69 -7.87
N VAL A 52 0.70 2.85 -8.50
CA VAL A 52 2.13 2.78 -8.20
C VAL A 52 2.89 3.48 -9.31
N VAL A 53 3.23 4.74 -9.10
CA VAL A 53 4.13 5.45 -10.00
C VAL A 53 5.55 4.97 -9.74
N ARG A 54 6.10 4.20 -10.68
CA ARG A 54 7.54 3.94 -10.69
C ARG A 54 8.20 5.15 -11.31
N SER A 55 9.15 5.79 -10.62
CA SER A 55 10.12 6.62 -11.33
C SER A 55 10.89 5.68 -12.25
N SER A 56 10.54 5.67 -13.54
CA SER A 56 11.45 5.21 -14.57
C SER A 56 12.72 6.04 -14.42
N LYS A 57 13.88 5.37 -14.37
CA LYS A 57 15.10 6.04 -14.80
C LYS A 57 14.97 6.38 -16.28
#